data_AF-G2RHY3-F1
#
_entry.id   AF-G2RHY3-F1
#
_cell.length_a   1.000
_cell.length_b   1.000
_cell.length_c   1.000
_cell.angle_alpha   90.00
_cell.angle_beta   90.00
_cell.angle_gamma   90.00
#
_symmetry.space_group_name_H-M   'P 1'
#
loop_
_entity.id
_entity.type
_entity.pdbx_description
1 polymer ?
#
loop_
_entity_poly.entity_id
_entity_poly.type
_entity_poly.pdbx_seq_one_letter_code
_entity_poly.pdbx_strand_id
1 'polypeptide(L)'
;MSTAESDAPGPAVQSTMPNAVSPEPTAPRTIDSTADPGSNAEPSPPQKRPEPKLCVVCGANPGKYKCPRCSMPYCSVACNKQHKENHPPDLPKPEPSATATNANNPSNPQSQEQKEDPYSILLDHRDTFQRLFNKYPSLPAALARIQETTLPPPQADAAGDPFSKFPSLRGNMPRHRQQQHQQPWTRDVGLRRGAEALRRARTDPSDTGDGVREFCDLVRFLLSKKEEGQGGRGGGEVVELVREEVLAEETRAIARLMREEGG
;
A
#
# COMPACT_ATOMS: atom_id res chain seq x y z
N MET A 1 57.72 -20.08 -18.06
CA MET A 1 57.95 -18.64 -18.34
C MET A 1 56.61 -17.96 -18.08
N SER A 2 56.09 -17.91 -16.84
CA SER A 2 56.49 -17.09 -15.69
C SER A 2 56.67 -15.62 -16.05
N THR A 3 55.66 -14.81 -15.77
CA THR A 3 55.76 -13.65 -14.86
C THR A 3 54.40 -13.35 -14.25
N ALA A 4 54.41 -13.20 -12.93
CA ALA A 4 53.32 -12.78 -12.06
C ALA A 4 53.70 -11.41 -11.48
N GLU A 5 52.71 -10.57 -11.16
CA GLU A 5 52.80 -9.34 -10.34
C GLU A 5 51.33 -9.03 -9.97
N SER A 6 50.80 -9.18 -8.75
CA SER A 6 51.13 -8.70 -7.39
C SER A 6 51.25 -7.17 -7.30
N ASP A 7 50.29 -6.46 -6.70
CA ASP A 7 50.35 -5.99 -5.30
C ASP A 7 49.12 -5.13 -4.92
N ALA A 8 48.94 -4.88 -3.62
CA ALA A 8 47.71 -4.49 -2.93
C ALA A 8 47.76 -3.02 -2.40
N PRO A 9 46.75 -2.53 -1.62
CA PRO A 9 46.43 -1.09 -1.47
C PRO A 9 46.78 -0.41 -0.13
N GLY A 10 46.67 0.92 -0.10
CA GLY A 10 46.47 1.79 1.09
C GLY A 10 47.00 3.23 0.90
N PRO A 11 46.72 4.23 1.78
CA PRO A 11 45.81 4.27 2.93
C PRO A 11 44.89 5.53 3.00
N ALA A 12 44.05 5.56 4.05
CA ALA A 12 43.10 6.61 4.45
C ALA A 12 43.75 7.88 5.05
N VAL A 13 43.06 9.02 4.93
CA VAL A 13 43.31 10.23 5.73
C VAL A 13 42.01 10.86 6.23
N GLN A 14 42.03 11.21 7.52
CA GLN A 14 40.98 11.84 8.33
C GLN A 14 41.02 13.38 8.19
N SER A 15 39.90 14.05 8.43
CA SER A 15 39.80 15.49 8.74
C SER A 15 38.48 15.70 9.50
N THR A 16 38.48 15.78 10.84
CA THR A 16 38.68 16.95 11.72
C THR A 16 37.65 18.07 11.52
N MET A 17 36.77 18.19 12.52
CA MET A 17 35.85 19.32 12.77
C MET A 17 36.59 20.53 13.37
N PRO A 18 35.95 21.71 13.38
CA PRO A 18 35.91 22.46 14.62
C PRO A 18 34.51 22.97 15.05
N ASN A 19 34.50 23.39 16.30
CA ASN A 19 33.45 23.59 17.29
C ASN A 19 32.99 25.07 17.38
N ALA A 20 31.74 25.33 17.82
CA ALA A 20 31.25 26.60 18.39
C ALA A 20 29.85 26.35 19.02
N VAL A 21 29.71 26.17 20.34
CA VAL A 21 29.50 27.17 21.43
C VAL A 21 28.15 27.92 21.39
N SER A 22 27.25 27.50 22.31
CA SER A 22 26.26 28.18 23.21
C SER A 22 25.90 29.68 23.02
N PRO A 23 24.77 30.22 23.59
CA PRO A 23 24.10 29.80 24.82
C PRO A 23 22.55 29.89 24.92
N GLU A 24 22.03 29.29 26.00
CA GLU A 24 20.75 29.53 26.71
C GLU A 24 20.56 31.03 27.09
N PRO A 25 19.37 31.54 27.49
CA PRO A 25 18.93 31.32 28.88
C PRO A 25 17.40 31.46 29.20
N THR A 26 17.03 31.00 30.41
CA THR A 26 16.06 31.61 31.37
C THR A 26 14.53 31.41 31.21
N ALA A 27 13.96 30.68 32.18
CA ALA A 27 12.55 30.73 32.62
C ALA A 27 12.27 31.97 33.49
N PRO A 28 10.98 32.37 33.71
CA PRO A 28 10.40 32.06 35.03
C PRO A 28 8.86 31.83 35.03
N ARG A 29 8.38 31.40 36.22
CA ARG A 29 7.00 31.12 36.63
C ARG A 29 6.44 32.33 37.41
N THR A 30 5.13 32.60 37.34
CA THR A 30 4.26 33.22 38.40
C THR A 30 2.80 33.14 37.94
N ILE A 31 1.90 32.37 38.56
CA ILE A 31 0.95 32.66 39.67
C ILE A 31 0.04 33.92 39.56
N ASP A 32 -1.25 33.63 39.73
CA ASP A 32 -2.27 34.35 40.54
C ASP A 32 -3.36 35.22 39.86
N SER A 33 -4.61 34.79 40.15
CA SER A 33 -5.87 35.51 40.39
C SER A 33 -6.39 36.60 39.45
N THR A 34 -7.65 36.43 39.02
CA THR A 34 -8.78 37.27 39.51
C THR A 34 -10.12 36.55 39.28
N ALA A 35 -10.99 36.68 40.28
CA ALA A 35 -12.36 36.19 40.36
C ALA A 35 -13.39 37.11 39.67
N ASP A 36 -14.64 36.64 39.75
CA ASP A 36 -15.94 37.34 39.70
C ASP A 36 -16.80 37.28 38.40
N PRO A 37 -18.14 37.35 38.54
CA PRO A 37 -19.11 36.45 37.90
C PRO A 37 -20.17 37.26 37.13
N GLY A 38 -21.21 36.59 36.62
CA GLY A 38 -22.39 37.24 36.03
C GLY A 38 -22.62 36.71 34.62
N SER A 39 -23.38 35.64 34.44
CA SER A 39 -24.84 35.68 34.34
C SER A 39 -25.32 36.74 33.35
N ASN A 40 -25.46 36.36 32.09
CA ASN A 40 -26.72 36.61 31.43
C ASN A 40 -27.02 35.55 30.36
N ALA A 41 -28.28 35.14 30.37
CA ALA A 41 -28.85 34.05 29.60
C ALA A 41 -29.22 34.51 28.18
N GLU A 42 -29.10 33.63 27.19
CA GLU A 42 -30.05 33.55 26.08
C GLU A 42 -30.03 32.15 25.44
N PRO A 43 -31.20 31.54 25.10
CA PRO A 43 -31.32 30.11 24.88
C PRO A 43 -30.97 29.69 23.46
N SER A 44 -30.05 28.73 23.31
CA SER A 44 -29.74 28.08 22.04
C SER A 44 -30.73 26.93 21.70
N PRO A 45 -30.99 26.66 20.41
CA PRO A 45 -32.06 25.78 19.93
C PRO A 45 -31.68 24.27 19.99
N PRO A 46 -32.65 23.35 19.82
CA PRO A 46 -32.54 21.96 20.25
C PRO A 46 -31.59 21.13 19.36
N GLN A 47 -30.65 20.45 20.00
CA GLN A 47 -29.76 19.48 19.36
C GLN A 47 -30.58 18.26 18.87
N LYS A 48 -30.54 18.00 17.56
CA LYS A 48 -31.17 16.84 16.92
C LYS A 48 -30.63 15.55 17.55
N ARG A 49 -31.50 14.76 18.18
CA ARG A 49 -31.18 13.41 18.66
C ARG A 49 -30.96 12.51 17.43
N PRO A 50 -29.91 11.66 17.41
CA PRO A 50 -29.69 10.72 16.33
C PRO A 50 -30.86 9.73 16.24
N GLU A 51 -31.33 9.48 15.02
CA GLU A 51 -32.48 8.61 14.75
C GLU A 51 -32.27 7.19 15.33
N PRO A 52 -33.32 6.60 15.94
CA PRO A 52 -33.21 5.29 16.57
C PRO A 52 -33.05 4.21 15.51
N LYS A 53 -31.90 3.51 15.53
CA LYS A 53 -31.64 2.36 14.64
C LYS A 53 -32.73 1.30 14.84
N LEU A 54 -33.38 0.90 13.75
CA LEU A 54 -34.47 -0.08 13.76
C LEU A 54 -33.97 -1.49 14.07
N CYS A 55 -34.86 -2.32 14.62
CA CYS A 55 -34.61 -3.72 14.89
C CYS A 55 -34.27 -4.48 13.61
N VAL A 56 -33.11 -5.15 13.54
CA VAL A 56 -32.70 -5.89 12.33
C VAL A 56 -33.55 -7.14 12.06
N VAL A 57 -34.33 -7.58 13.03
CA VAL A 57 -35.11 -8.83 12.95
C VAL A 57 -36.50 -8.57 12.38
N CYS A 58 -37.15 -7.47 12.77
CA CYS A 58 -38.50 -7.16 12.32
C CYS A 58 -38.61 -5.86 11.51
N GLY A 59 -37.57 -5.02 11.50
CA GLY A 59 -37.53 -3.73 10.80
C GLY A 59 -38.52 -2.67 11.29
N ALA A 60 -39.51 -3.02 12.11
CA ALA A 60 -40.66 -2.17 12.41
C ALA A 60 -40.47 -1.28 13.66
N ASN A 61 -39.78 -1.80 14.69
CA ASN A 61 -39.63 -1.11 15.97
C ASN A 61 -38.19 -0.63 16.18
N PRO A 62 -37.98 0.49 16.91
CA PRO A 62 -36.65 0.94 17.27
C PRO A 62 -35.94 -0.12 18.13
N GLY A 63 -34.66 -0.36 17.83
CA GLY A 63 -33.85 -1.36 18.51
C GLY A 63 -33.46 -0.91 19.92
N LYS A 64 -34.35 -1.19 20.89
CA LYS A 64 -34.16 -0.86 22.31
C LYS A 64 -32.93 -1.54 22.94
N TYR A 65 -32.52 -2.69 22.42
CA TYR A 65 -31.45 -3.52 22.99
C TYR A 65 -30.44 -3.94 21.92
N LYS A 66 -29.25 -4.39 22.33
CA LYS A 66 -28.16 -4.81 21.42
C LYS A 66 -27.68 -6.22 21.77
N CYS A 67 -27.36 -7.02 20.76
CA CYS A 67 -26.83 -8.37 20.97
C CYS A 67 -25.37 -8.33 21.49
N PRO A 68 -25.01 -9.06 22.55
CA PRO A 68 -23.63 -9.06 23.07
C PRO A 68 -22.62 -9.75 22.13
N ARG A 69 -23.09 -10.54 21.16
CA ARG A 69 -22.23 -11.32 20.24
C ARG A 69 -21.88 -10.54 18.97
N CYS A 70 -22.84 -9.84 18.38
CA CYS A 70 -22.65 -9.10 17.11
C CYS A 70 -23.03 -7.60 17.17
N SER A 71 -23.45 -7.09 18.34
CA SER A 71 -23.86 -5.69 18.55
C SER A 71 -25.03 -5.18 17.69
N MET A 72 -25.77 -6.06 17.02
CA MET A 72 -26.93 -5.68 16.22
C MET A 72 -28.14 -5.26 17.08
N PRO A 73 -28.89 -4.21 16.68
CA PRO A 73 -30.03 -3.69 17.44
C PRO A 73 -31.29 -4.56 17.28
N TYR A 74 -31.99 -4.83 18.38
CA TYR A 74 -33.26 -5.57 18.40
C TYR A 74 -34.29 -4.91 19.34
N CYS A 75 -35.57 -5.09 19.07
CA CYS A 75 -36.64 -4.42 19.82
C CYS A 75 -37.17 -5.20 21.03
N SER A 76 -37.17 -6.54 21.00
CA SER A 76 -37.75 -7.38 22.05
C SER A 76 -37.07 -8.74 22.19
N VAL A 77 -37.38 -9.46 23.27
CA VAL A 77 -36.83 -10.80 23.55
C VAL A 77 -37.21 -11.82 22.48
N ALA A 78 -38.39 -11.68 21.83
CA ALA A 78 -38.78 -12.53 20.70
C ALA A 78 -37.82 -12.35 19.51
N CYS A 79 -37.48 -11.10 19.17
CA CYS A 79 -36.48 -10.82 18.15
C CYS A 79 -35.08 -11.31 18.55
N ASN A 80 -34.71 -11.24 19.83
CA ASN A 80 -33.44 -11.78 20.31
C ASN A 80 -33.35 -13.30 20.10
N LYS A 81 -34.41 -14.06 20.39
CA LYS A 81 -34.45 -15.51 20.15
C LYS A 81 -34.28 -15.82 18.66
N GLN A 82 -35.05 -15.18 17.79
CA GLN A 82 -34.93 -15.37 16.33
C GLN A 82 -33.53 -14.99 15.80
N HIS A 83 -32.95 -13.93 16.36
CA HIS A 83 -31.60 -13.49 16.02
C HIS A 83 -30.51 -14.47 16.45
N LYS A 84 -30.68 -15.15 17.59
CA LYS A 84 -29.74 -16.17 18.08
C LYS A 84 -29.77 -17.44 17.23
N GLU A 85 -30.96 -17.86 16.78
CA GLU A 85 -31.16 -19.04 15.92
C GLU A 85 -30.51 -18.88 14.54
N ASN A 86 -30.57 -17.67 13.97
CA ASN A 86 -29.93 -17.32 12.69
C ASN A 86 -28.64 -16.51 12.86
N HIS A 87 -27.95 -16.67 14.00
CA HIS A 87 -26.70 -15.95 14.21
C HIS A 87 -25.63 -16.51 13.27
N PRO A 88 -24.97 -15.69 12.44
CA PRO A 88 -23.88 -16.16 11.60
C PRO A 88 -22.78 -16.79 12.48
N PRO A 89 -22.15 -17.91 12.06
CA PRO A 89 -21.12 -18.58 12.85
C PRO A 89 -19.95 -17.64 13.21
N ASP A 90 -19.50 -17.76 14.46
CA ASP A 90 -18.52 -16.93 15.13
C ASP A 90 -17.16 -16.93 14.38
N LEU A 91 -16.73 -15.77 13.87
CA LEU A 91 -15.32 -15.53 13.58
C LEU A 91 -14.64 -15.18 14.92
N PRO A 92 -13.55 -15.85 15.32
CA PRO A 92 -12.97 -15.65 16.64
C PRO A 92 -12.44 -14.22 16.84
N LYS A 93 -12.88 -13.62 17.94
CA LYS A 93 -12.51 -12.32 18.50
C LYS A 93 -11.02 -12.30 18.92
N PRO A 94 -10.20 -11.29 18.53
CA PRO A 94 -8.89 -11.08 19.14
C PRO A 94 -9.06 -10.41 20.53
N GLU A 95 -8.44 -11.01 21.56
CA GLU A 95 -8.34 -10.42 22.90
C GLU A 95 -7.20 -9.40 23.03
N PRO A 96 -7.31 -8.43 23.97
CA PRO A 96 -6.52 -7.21 24.01
C PRO A 96 -5.33 -7.28 24.98
N SER A 97 -4.23 -6.59 24.67
CA SER A 97 -3.32 -6.09 25.70
C SER A 97 -2.93 -4.65 25.38
N ALA A 98 -3.19 -3.78 26.35
CA ALA A 98 -3.05 -2.34 26.29
C ALA A 98 -1.59 -1.90 26.43
N THR A 99 -1.20 -0.78 25.81
CA THR A 99 -0.69 0.41 26.51
C THR A 99 -0.85 1.63 25.57
N ALA A 100 -1.27 2.76 26.16
CA ALA A 100 -1.56 4.08 25.58
C ALA A 100 -0.40 4.63 24.70
N THR A 101 -0.58 5.59 23.78
CA THR A 101 -0.91 6.99 24.09
C THR A 101 -1.22 7.80 22.82
N ASN A 102 -2.25 8.65 22.89
CA ASN A 102 -2.52 9.92 22.18
C ASN A 102 -2.30 10.04 20.65
N ALA A 103 -3.40 10.27 19.92
CA ALA A 103 -3.62 11.54 19.24
C ALA A 103 -5.08 11.65 18.77
N ASN A 104 -5.67 12.81 19.09
CA ASN A 104 -6.98 13.28 18.66
C ASN A 104 -7.18 13.20 17.14
N ASN A 105 -8.36 12.73 16.71
CA ASN A 105 -9.11 13.48 15.69
C ASN A 105 -10.63 13.16 15.80
N PRO A 106 -11.50 14.15 16.04
CA PRO A 106 -12.94 13.96 15.99
C PRO A 106 -13.39 13.76 14.54
N SER A 107 -14.16 12.71 14.32
CA SER A 107 -14.91 12.48 13.09
C SER A 107 -15.95 13.58 12.92
N ASN A 108 -15.60 14.63 12.18
CA ASN A 108 -16.54 15.59 11.61
C ASN A 108 -16.98 15.08 10.22
N PRO A 109 -18.27 14.86 9.94
CA PRO A 109 -18.75 14.56 8.60
C PRO A 109 -18.86 15.88 7.82
N GLN A 110 -17.75 16.37 7.29
CA GLN A 110 -17.78 17.49 6.36
C GLN A 110 -16.77 17.28 5.23
N SER A 111 -17.31 17.06 4.03
CA SER A 111 -16.71 17.40 2.75
C SER A 111 -15.27 16.92 2.53
N GLN A 112 -15.09 15.64 2.22
CA GLN A 112 -13.96 15.23 1.37
C GLN A 112 -14.46 15.23 -0.07
N GLU A 113 -14.05 16.25 -0.81
CA GLU A 113 -13.97 16.25 -2.27
C GLU A 113 -13.64 14.84 -2.78
N GLN A 114 -14.38 14.37 -3.77
CA GLN A 114 -14.23 13.05 -4.38
C GLN A 114 -12.83 12.92 -5.01
N LYS A 115 -11.83 12.57 -4.20
CA LYS A 115 -10.54 12.13 -4.72
C LYS A 115 -10.74 10.71 -5.22
N GLU A 116 -11.12 10.62 -6.50
CA GLU A 116 -11.27 9.34 -7.19
C GLU A 116 -10.01 8.49 -6.98
N ASP A 117 -10.21 7.20 -6.68
CA ASP A 117 -9.11 6.25 -6.55
C ASP A 117 -8.32 6.20 -7.88
N PRO A 118 -6.99 6.44 -7.89
CA PRO A 118 -6.19 6.38 -9.11
C PRO A 118 -6.29 5.02 -9.83
N TYR A 119 -6.65 3.95 -9.13
CA TYR A 119 -6.77 2.60 -9.68
C TYR A 119 -8.20 2.23 -10.10
N SER A 120 -9.19 3.13 -9.98
CA SER A 120 -10.59 2.83 -10.32
C SER A 120 -10.76 2.38 -11.78
N ILE A 121 -9.97 2.94 -12.70
CA ILE A 121 -10.00 2.60 -14.13
C ILE A 121 -9.68 1.12 -14.39
N LEU A 122 -8.91 0.47 -13.51
CA LEU A 122 -8.62 -0.95 -13.64
C LEU A 122 -9.87 -1.81 -13.40
N LEU A 123 -10.77 -1.35 -12.52
CA LEU A 123 -12.03 -2.03 -12.22
C LEU A 123 -13.06 -1.86 -13.35
N ASP A 124 -13.06 -0.71 -14.00
CA ASP A 124 -13.93 -0.42 -15.16
C ASP A 124 -13.62 -1.34 -16.35
N HIS A 125 -12.35 -1.76 -16.49
CA HIS A 125 -11.87 -2.62 -17.57
C HIS A 125 -11.71 -4.10 -17.16
N ARG A 126 -12.52 -4.57 -16.20
CA ARG A 126 -12.47 -5.95 -15.69
C ARG A 126 -12.59 -7.01 -16.78
N ASP A 127 -13.43 -6.77 -17.80
CA ASP A 127 -13.62 -7.69 -18.93
C ASP A 127 -12.34 -7.86 -19.77
N THR A 128 -11.53 -6.80 -19.88
CA THR A 128 -10.25 -6.84 -20.59
C THR A 128 -9.26 -7.72 -19.82
N PHE A 129 -9.21 -7.58 -18.49
CA PHE A 129 -8.42 -8.49 -17.64
C PHE A 129 -8.92 -9.93 -17.69
N GLN A 130 -10.23 -10.17 -17.72
CA GLN A 130 -10.80 -11.52 -17.86
C GLN A 130 -10.37 -12.18 -19.17
N ARG A 131 -10.38 -11.43 -20.27
CA ARG A 131 -9.90 -11.93 -21.57
C ARG A 131 -8.42 -12.29 -21.52
N LEU A 132 -7.60 -11.47 -20.85
CA LEU A 132 -6.19 -11.75 -20.64
C LEU A 132 -5.97 -13.03 -19.82
N PHE A 133 -6.72 -13.24 -18.74
CA PHE A 133 -6.62 -14.46 -17.93
C PHE A 133 -7.13 -15.71 -18.66
N ASN A 134 -8.10 -15.58 -19.56
CA ASN A 134 -8.53 -16.69 -20.41
C ASN A 134 -7.48 -17.04 -21.49
N LYS A 135 -6.78 -16.03 -22.01
CA LYS A 135 -5.67 -16.22 -22.95
C LYS A 135 -4.47 -16.87 -22.27
N TYR A 136 -4.16 -16.46 -21.03
CA TYR A 136 -3.03 -16.95 -20.24
C TYR A 136 -3.52 -17.62 -18.93
N PRO A 137 -3.94 -18.90 -18.95
CA PRO A 137 -4.49 -19.57 -17.77
C PRO A 137 -3.47 -19.75 -16.63
N SER A 138 -2.18 -19.69 -16.94
CA SER A 138 -1.07 -19.78 -15.97
C SER A 138 -0.78 -18.43 -15.26
N LEU A 139 -1.27 -17.32 -15.82
CA LEU A 139 -0.99 -15.96 -15.35
C LEU A 139 -1.48 -15.70 -13.92
N PRO A 140 -2.71 -16.09 -13.50
CA PRO A 140 -3.17 -15.84 -12.14
C PRO A 140 -2.24 -16.44 -11.07
N ALA A 141 -1.78 -17.68 -11.28
CA ALA A 141 -0.85 -18.34 -10.38
C ALA A 141 0.53 -17.66 -10.36
N ALA A 142 0.98 -17.10 -11.49
CA ALA A 142 2.21 -16.33 -11.54
C ALA A 142 2.10 -15.00 -10.78
N LEU A 143 1.00 -14.27 -10.94
CA LEU A 143 0.76 -13.02 -10.20
C LEU A 143 0.63 -13.27 -8.69
N ALA A 144 -0.05 -14.35 -8.28
CA ALA A 144 -0.14 -14.74 -6.88
C ALA A 144 1.23 -15.00 -6.26
N ARG A 145 2.10 -15.76 -6.94
CA ARG A 145 3.49 -16.00 -6.49
C ARG A 145 4.28 -14.70 -6.35
N ILE A 146 4.14 -13.76 -7.28
CA ILE A 146 4.79 -12.44 -7.18
C ILE A 146 4.26 -11.68 -5.96
N GLN A 147 2.95 -11.68 -5.75
CA GLN A 147 2.33 -11.03 -4.59
C GLN A 147 2.81 -11.64 -3.28
N GLU A 148 2.92 -12.95 -3.18
CA GLU A 148 3.43 -13.65 -1.98
C GLU A 148 4.84 -13.19 -1.59
N THR A 149 5.70 -12.85 -2.57
CA THR A 149 7.05 -12.31 -2.26
C THR A 149 7.06 -10.92 -1.63
N THR A 150 5.96 -10.16 -1.80
CA THR A 150 5.80 -8.83 -1.19
C THR A 150 5.28 -8.90 0.24
N LEU A 151 4.65 -10.01 0.61
CA LEU A 151 4.07 -10.22 1.93
C LEU A 151 5.14 -10.64 2.94
N PRO A 152 4.92 -10.38 4.24
CA PRO A 152 5.77 -10.95 5.28
C PRO A 152 5.74 -12.48 5.17
N PRO A 153 6.89 -13.15 5.38
CA PRO A 153 6.87 -14.60 5.47
C PRO A 153 5.88 -15.00 6.58
N PRO A 154 5.05 -16.03 6.36
CA PRO A 154 4.16 -16.53 7.39
C PRO A 154 4.99 -16.92 8.62
N GLN A 155 4.84 -16.10 9.65
CA GLN A 155 5.46 -16.10 10.97
C GLN A 155 6.49 -17.21 11.27
N ALA A 156 7.77 -16.91 11.11
CA ALA A 156 8.86 -17.57 11.87
C ALA A 156 9.15 -16.85 13.21
N ASP A 157 8.34 -15.85 13.53
CA ASP A 157 8.32 -15.03 14.73
C ASP A 157 7.22 -15.52 15.70
N ALA A 158 7.08 -16.83 15.91
CA ALA A 158 6.31 -17.41 17.01
C ALA A 158 6.79 -18.80 17.50
N ALA A 159 7.84 -19.36 16.91
CA ALA A 159 8.54 -20.49 17.51
C ALA A 159 9.83 -19.94 18.13
N GLY A 160 9.74 -19.45 19.37
CA GLY A 160 10.91 -19.36 20.22
C GLY A 160 11.57 -20.73 20.19
N ASP A 161 12.73 -20.83 19.53
CA ASP A 161 13.45 -22.07 19.27
C ASP A 161 13.56 -22.86 20.60
N PRO A 162 12.86 -24.00 20.76
CA PRO A 162 12.89 -24.76 22.02
C PRO A 162 14.30 -25.23 22.39
N PHE A 163 15.21 -25.27 21.41
CA PHE A 163 16.59 -25.66 21.57
C PHE A 163 17.53 -24.52 21.99
N SER A 164 17.04 -23.28 22.10
CA SER A 164 17.82 -22.17 22.69
C SER A 164 17.96 -22.29 24.22
N LYS A 165 17.25 -23.23 24.86
CA LYS A 165 17.33 -23.49 26.32
C LYS A 165 18.37 -24.55 26.72
N PHE A 166 19.09 -25.15 25.77
CA PHE A 166 20.14 -26.15 26.06
C PHE A 166 21.48 -25.76 25.40
N PRO A 167 22.24 -24.83 26.01
CA PRO A 167 23.56 -24.42 25.51
C PRO A 167 24.58 -25.57 25.45
N SER A 168 24.36 -26.63 26.21
CA SER A 168 25.35 -27.68 26.48
C SER A 168 25.32 -28.87 25.50
N LEU A 169 24.44 -28.89 24.49
CA LEU A 169 24.31 -30.02 23.55
C LEU A 169 24.72 -29.70 22.09
N ARG A 170 25.09 -28.45 21.76
CA ARG A 170 25.63 -28.12 20.43
C ARG A 170 27.15 -28.17 20.47
N GLY A 171 27.68 -29.31 20.06
CA GLY A 171 29.08 -29.48 19.73
C GLY A 171 29.58 -28.44 18.73
N ASN A 172 30.85 -28.10 18.90
CA ASN A 172 31.64 -27.13 18.17
C ASN A 172 31.67 -27.45 16.66
N MET A 173 30.80 -26.83 15.88
CA MET A 173 30.81 -26.94 14.41
C MET A 173 30.95 -25.53 13.79
N PRO A 174 31.94 -25.28 12.93
CA PRO A 174 32.19 -23.95 12.37
C PRO A 174 31.05 -23.57 11.41
N ARG A 175 30.13 -22.73 11.90
CA ARG A 175 29.03 -22.13 11.13
C ARG A 175 29.52 -20.94 10.30
N HIS A 176 30.41 -21.17 9.34
CA HIS A 176 30.78 -20.16 8.36
C HIS A 176 30.43 -20.64 6.95
N ARG A 177 29.14 -20.55 6.56
CA ARG A 177 28.83 -20.49 5.11
C ARG A 177 27.47 -19.93 4.67
N GLN A 178 26.42 -19.85 5.48
CA GLN A 178 25.08 -19.54 4.92
C GLN A 178 24.16 -18.64 5.76
N GLN A 179 24.71 -17.83 6.67
CA GLN A 179 23.96 -16.67 7.20
C GLN A 179 24.28 -15.46 6.34
N GLN A 180 23.97 -15.53 5.05
CA GLN A 180 23.85 -14.32 4.25
C GLN A 180 22.63 -13.58 4.81
N HIS A 181 22.89 -12.60 5.68
CA HIS A 181 22.02 -11.48 6.07
C HIS A 181 20.58 -11.57 5.57
N GLN A 182 19.78 -12.51 6.08
CA GLN A 182 18.34 -12.47 5.90
C GLN A 182 17.87 -11.28 6.71
N GLN A 183 17.84 -10.12 6.05
CA GLN A 183 17.38 -8.90 6.68
C GLN A 183 15.97 -9.16 7.20
N PRO A 184 15.66 -8.69 8.42
CA PRO A 184 14.31 -8.80 8.96
C PRO A 184 13.34 -8.20 7.94
N TRP A 185 12.19 -8.84 7.79
CA TRP A 185 11.23 -8.39 6.79
C TRP A 185 10.74 -6.97 7.12
N THR A 186 10.80 -6.09 6.12
CA THR A 186 10.23 -4.73 6.15
C THR A 186 9.45 -4.50 4.86
N ARG A 187 8.60 -3.46 4.84
CA ARG A 187 7.86 -3.06 3.62
C ARG A 187 8.78 -2.86 2.43
N ASP A 188 9.94 -2.22 2.62
CA ASP A 188 10.93 -1.98 1.57
C ASP A 188 11.57 -3.28 1.07
N VAL A 189 11.85 -4.22 1.99
CA VAL A 189 12.34 -5.55 1.63
C VAL A 189 11.30 -6.31 0.80
N GLY A 190 10.02 -6.27 1.19
CA GLY A 190 8.92 -6.84 0.42
C GLY A 190 8.79 -6.21 -0.97
N LEU A 191 8.87 -4.88 -1.08
CA LEU A 191 8.82 -4.18 -2.36
C LEU A 191 9.99 -4.56 -3.27
N ARG A 192 11.22 -4.63 -2.72
CA ARG A 192 12.41 -5.03 -3.48
C ARG A 192 12.30 -6.46 -3.99
N ARG A 193 11.85 -7.38 -3.13
CA ARG A 193 11.62 -8.80 -3.48
C ARG A 193 10.54 -8.94 -4.55
N GLY A 194 9.42 -8.23 -4.41
CA GLY A 194 8.37 -8.18 -5.41
C GLY A 194 8.84 -7.64 -6.76
N ALA A 195 9.61 -6.54 -6.74
CA ALA A 195 10.18 -5.97 -7.97
C ALA A 195 11.14 -6.94 -8.66
N GLU A 196 11.95 -7.69 -7.90
CA GLU A 196 12.83 -8.73 -8.45
C GLU A 196 12.03 -9.92 -9.01
N ALA A 197 11.03 -10.41 -8.27
CA ALA A 197 10.14 -11.47 -8.72
C ALA A 197 9.40 -11.09 -10.01
N LEU A 198 8.92 -9.84 -10.10
CA LEU A 198 8.29 -9.31 -11.30
C LEU A 198 9.27 -9.20 -12.47
N ARG A 199 10.50 -8.71 -12.24
CA ARG A 199 11.54 -8.68 -13.28
C ARG A 199 11.82 -10.08 -13.83
N ARG A 200 12.00 -11.07 -12.94
CA ARG A 200 12.24 -12.46 -13.32
C ARG A 200 11.08 -13.05 -14.13
N ALA A 201 9.84 -12.82 -13.70
CA ALA A 201 8.66 -13.28 -14.42
C ALA A 201 8.55 -12.65 -15.82
N ARG A 202 8.94 -11.37 -15.96
CA ARG A 202 8.98 -10.67 -17.26
C ARG A 202 10.08 -11.15 -18.20
N THR A 203 11.15 -11.77 -17.70
CA THR A 203 12.23 -12.33 -18.53
C THR A 203 12.00 -13.79 -18.92
N ASP A 204 10.95 -14.42 -18.38
CA ASP A 204 10.61 -15.80 -18.72
C ASP A 204 10.15 -15.89 -20.19
N PRO A 205 10.73 -16.78 -21.02
CA PRO A 205 10.33 -16.96 -22.42
C PRO A 205 9.05 -17.79 -22.60
N SER A 206 8.45 -18.30 -21.51
CA SER A 206 7.19 -19.03 -21.57
C SER A 206 5.98 -18.11 -21.78
N ASP A 207 4.86 -18.74 -22.13
CA ASP A 207 3.53 -18.14 -22.20
C ASP A 207 3.14 -17.39 -20.91
N THR A 208 3.59 -17.89 -19.74
CA THR A 208 3.40 -17.19 -18.46
C THR A 208 4.12 -15.85 -18.44
N GLY A 209 5.34 -15.78 -18.99
CA GLY A 209 6.10 -14.54 -19.12
C GLY A 209 5.45 -13.56 -20.09
N ASP A 210 4.90 -14.05 -21.20
CA ASP A 210 4.12 -13.24 -22.15
C ASP A 210 2.89 -12.63 -21.47
N GLY A 211 2.13 -13.44 -20.73
CA GLY A 211 0.98 -12.95 -19.97
C GLY A 211 1.35 -11.90 -18.92
N VAL A 212 2.50 -12.04 -18.25
CA VAL A 212 2.98 -11.04 -17.27
C VAL A 212 3.38 -9.73 -17.96
N ARG A 213 4.02 -9.79 -19.14
CA ARG A 213 4.35 -8.60 -19.94
C ARG A 213 3.09 -7.87 -20.37
N GLU A 214 2.14 -8.58 -20.99
CA GLU A 214 0.88 -8.01 -21.47
C GLU A 214 0.01 -7.46 -20.33
N PHE A 215 -0.01 -8.12 -19.17
CA PHE A 215 -0.67 -7.60 -17.97
C PHE A 215 -0.07 -6.25 -17.52
N CYS A 216 1.26 -6.17 -17.43
CA CYS A 216 1.93 -4.95 -17.01
C CYS A 216 1.71 -3.81 -18.01
N ASP A 217 1.71 -4.13 -19.31
CA ASP A 217 1.47 -3.16 -20.37
C ASP A 217 0.03 -2.66 -20.36
N LEU A 218 -0.95 -3.56 -20.14
CA LEU A 218 -2.35 -3.19 -19.97
C LEU A 218 -2.57 -2.29 -18.75
N VAL A 219 -2.00 -2.64 -17.60
CA VAL A 219 -2.12 -1.80 -16.38
C VAL A 219 -1.51 -0.42 -16.62
N ARG A 220 -0.32 -0.33 -17.22
CA ARG A 220 0.31 0.95 -17.54
C ARG A 220 -0.54 1.75 -18.53
N PHE A 221 -1.03 1.12 -19.59
CA PHE A 221 -1.89 1.75 -20.58
C PHE A 221 -3.16 2.33 -19.97
N LEU A 222 -3.84 1.57 -19.11
CA LEU A 222 -5.06 2.03 -18.45
C LEU A 222 -4.79 3.19 -17.47
N LEU A 223 -3.70 3.12 -16.70
CA LEU A 223 -3.34 4.21 -15.79
C LEU A 223 -2.99 5.50 -16.55
N SER A 224 -2.22 5.41 -17.64
CA SER A 224 -1.92 6.58 -18.48
C SER A 224 -3.17 7.14 -19.16
N LYS A 225 -4.09 6.29 -19.63
CA LYS A 225 -5.36 6.72 -20.24
C LYS A 225 -6.26 7.48 -19.26
N LYS A 226 -6.23 7.14 -17.97
CA LYS A 226 -6.94 7.90 -16.93
C LYS A 226 -6.38 9.32 -16.80
N GLU A 227 -5.06 9.47 -16.84
CA GLU A 227 -4.37 10.76 -16.75
C GLU A 227 -4.74 11.68 -17.95
N GLU A 228 -4.86 11.11 -19.14
CA GLU A 228 -5.32 11.84 -20.34
C GLU A 228 -6.77 12.31 -20.22
N GLY A 229 -7.66 11.46 -19.71
CA GLY A 229 -9.08 11.79 -19.53
C GLY A 229 -9.37 12.79 -18.40
N GLN A 230 -8.46 12.94 -17.43
CA GLN A 230 -8.66 13.78 -16.24
C GLN A 230 -7.94 15.15 -16.32
N GLY A 231 -7.29 15.47 -17.45
CA GLY A 231 -6.68 16.78 -17.70
C GLY A 231 -5.24 16.78 -18.25
N GLY A 232 -4.74 15.64 -18.73
CA GLY A 232 -3.38 15.47 -19.26
C GLY A 232 -3.16 16.11 -20.65
N ARG A 233 -3.00 17.43 -20.67
CA ARG A 233 -2.67 18.27 -21.84
C ARG A 233 -1.23 18.13 -22.37
N GLY A 234 -0.59 16.96 -22.28
CA GLY A 234 0.85 16.85 -22.56
C GLY A 234 1.36 15.60 -23.28
N GLY A 235 0.71 14.44 -23.10
CA GLY A 235 1.22 13.18 -23.66
C GLY A 235 0.87 13.00 -25.15
N GLY A 236 -0.41 13.13 -25.49
CA GLY A 236 -0.91 12.94 -26.85
C GLY A 236 -0.42 13.99 -27.84
N GLU A 237 -0.21 15.23 -27.41
CA GLU A 237 0.28 16.32 -28.27
C GLU A 237 1.72 16.08 -28.72
N VAL A 238 2.60 15.62 -27.82
CA VAL A 238 4.00 15.31 -28.17
C VAL A 238 4.08 14.11 -29.10
N VAL A 239 3.26 13.07 -28.89
CA VAL A 239 3.22 11.90 -29.77
C VAL A 239 2.72 12.28 -31.17
N GLU A 240 1.70 13.14 -31.27
CA GLU A 240 1.17 13.57 -32.56
C GLU A 240 2.13 14.50 -33.31
N LEU A 241 2.82 15.41 -32.60
CA LEU A 241 3.88 16.26 -33.18
C LEU A 241 5.05 15.44 -33.73
N VAL A 242 5.52 14.43 -32.98
CA VAL A 242 6.58 13.54 -33.45
C VAL A 242 6.12 12.76 -34.68
N ARG A 243 4.86 12.32 -34.71
CA ARG A 243 4.29 11.60 -35.85
C ARG A 243 4.20 12.48 -37.10
N GLU A 244 3.77 13.73 -36.94
CA GLU A 244 3.68 14.69 -38.04
C GLU A 244 5.06 15.03 -38.62
N GLU A 245 6.09 15.21 -37.77
CA GLU A 245 7.45 15.45 -38.24
C GLU A 245 8.01 14.25 -39.01
N VAL A 246 7.79 13.02 -38.54
CA VAL A 246 8.23 11.81 -39.27
C VAL A 246 7.60 11.72 -40.67
N LEU A 247 6.30 12.04 -40.80
CA LEU A 247 5.63 12.06 -42.10
C LEU A 247 6.18 13.17 -43.02
N ALA A 248 6.55 14.32 -42.44
CA ALA A 248 7.18 15.41 -43.17
C ALA A 248 8.59 15.02 -43.67
N GLU A 249 9.36 14.30 -42.86
CA GLU A 249 10.66 13.75 -43.26
C GLU A 249 10.52 12.71 -44.37
N GLU A 250 9.56 11.78 -44.26
CA GLU A 250 9.30 10.77 -45.27
C GLU A 250 8.89 11.39 -46.61
N THR A 251 8.00 12.38 -46.59
CA THR A 251 7.58 13.09 -47.82
C THR A 251 8.72 13.88 -48.46
N ARG A 252 9.59 14.53 -47.66
CA ARG A 252 10.81 15.19 -48.18
C ARG A 252 11.78 14.19 -48.80
N ALA A 253 11.97 13.02 -48.19
CA ALA A 253 12.84 11.97 -48.69
C ALA A 253 12.33 11.43 -50.04
N ILE A 254 11.02 11.16 -50.16
CA ILE A 254 10.39 10.73 -51.41
C ILE A 254 10.55 11.80 -52.49
N ALA A 255 10.31 13.08 -52.17
CA ALA A 255 10.45 14.18 -53.13
C ALA A 255 11.88 14.36 -53.64
N ARG A 256 12.89 14.04 -52.82
CA ARG A 256 14.29 14.05 -53.22
C ARG A 256 14.59 12.90 -54.20
N LEU A 257 14.15 11.69 -53.88
CA LEU A 257 14.28 10.52 -54.74
C LEU A 257 13.65 10.73 -56.12
N MET A 258 12.44 11.28 -56.16
CA MET A 258 11.71 11.58 -57.41
C MET A 258 12.45 12.59 -58.32
N ARG A 259 13.30 13.47 -57.76
CA ARG A 259 14.12 14.41 -58.55
C ARG A 259 15.39 13.78 -59.08
N GLU A 260 15.98 12.85 -58.34
CA GLU A 260 17.21 12.15 -58.75
C GLU A 260 16.94 11.10 -59.83
N GLU A 261 15.73 10.54 -59.89
CA GLU A 261 15.32 9.56 -60.92
C GLU A 261 14.87 10.20 -62.25
N GLY A 262 14.48 11.49 -62.22
CA GLY A 262 13.94 12.22 -63.37
C GLY A 262 14.96 13.08 -64.14
N GLY A 263 16.26 13.00 -63.81
CA GLY A 263 17.37 13.68 -64.50
C GLY A 263 18.31 12.70 -65.19
#